data_AF-A0A090RVN7-F1
#
_entry.id   AF-A0A090RVN7-F1
#
_cell.length_a   1.000
_cell.length_b   1.000
_cell.length_c   1.000
_cell.angle_alpha   90.00
_cell.angle_beta   90.00
_cell.angle_gamma   90.00
#
_symmetry.space_group_name_H-M   'P 1'
#
loop_
_entity.id
_entity.type
_entity.pdbx_description
1 polymer ?
#
loop_
_entity_poly.entity_id
_entity_poly.type
_entity_poly.pdbx_seq_one_letter_code
_entity_poly.pdbx_strand_id
1 'polypeptide(L)' 'MAARVVNKVGLQANPQNFLLMHAMGPNVAGVLGSAVAAGILLALVG' A
#
# COMPACT_ATOMS: atom_id res chain seq x y z
N MET A 1 4.01 -8.00 -2.84
CA MET A 1 3.78 -6.61 -3.30
C MET A 1 2.28 -6.35 -3.40
N ALA A 2 1.73 -5.47 -2.57
CA ALA A 2 0.26 -5.32 -2.39
C ALA A 2 -0.46 -4.76 -3.63
N ALA A 3 0.09 -3.74 -4.29
CA ALA A 3 -0.52 -3.14 -5.48
C ALA A 3 -0.75 -4.14 -6.64
N ARG A 4 0.13 -5.14 -6.79
CA ARG A 4 -0.02 -6.21 -7.79
C ARG A 4 -1.14 -7.19 -7.44
N VAL A 5 -1.37 -7.47 -6.15
CA VAL A 5 -2.47 -8.31 -5.69
C VAL A 5 -3.80 -7.61 -5.94
N VAL A 6 -3.90 -6.32 -5.61
CA VAL A 6 -5.08 -5.49 -5.89
C VAL A 6 -5.40 -5.48 -7.38
N ASN A 7 -4.39 -5.29 -8.24
CA ASN A 7 -4.59 -5.33 -9.69
C ASN A 7 -5.08 -6.71 -10.19
N LYS A 8 -4.54 -7.81 -9.65
CA LYS A 8 -4.98 -9.16 -10.02
C LYS A 8 -6.45 -9.41 -9.64
N VAL A 9 -6.85 -9.06 -8.42
CA VAL A 9 -8.24 -9.22 -7.94
C VAL A 9 -9.18 -8.27 -8.69
N GLY A 10 -8.74 -7.03 -8.96
CA GLY A 10 -9.50 -6.07 -9.76
C GLY A 10 -9.80 -6.56 -11.17
N LEU A 11 -8.82 -7.16 -11.84
CA LEU A 11 -9.02 -7.76 -13.17
C LEU A 11 -9.92 -8.99 -13.16
N GLN A 12 -9.97 -9.74 -12.05
CA GLN A 12 -10.92 -10.85 -11.89
C GLN A 12 -12.36 -10.35 -11.74
N ALA A 13 -12.57 -9.22 -11.06
CA ALA A 13 -13.88 -8.62 -10.89
C ALA A 13 -14.35 -7.84 -12.13
N ASN A 14 -13.43 -7.11 -12.78
CA ASN A 14 -13.66 -6.38 -14.02
C ASN A 14 -12.38 -6.37 -14.87
N PRO A 15 -12.36 -7.04 -16.03
CA PRO A 15 -11.17 -7.17 -16.87
C PRO A 15 -10.69 -5.85 -17.51
N GLN A 16 -11.50 -4.78 -17.48
CA GLN A 16 -11.10 -3.45 -17.95
C GLN A 16 -10.57 -2.54 -16.83
N ASN A 17 -10.54 -3.01 -15.58
CA ASN A 17 -10.17 -2.19 -14.44
C ASN A 17 -8.69 -2.36 -14.05
N PHE A 18 -7.84 -1.46 -14.53
CA PHE A 18 -6.39 -1.45 -14.29
C PHE A 18 -6.01 -0.61 -13.07
N LEU A 19 -5.92 -1.26 -11.92
CA LEU A 19 -5.70 -0.59 -10.63
C LEU A 19 -4.23 -0.42 -10.26
N LEU A 20 -3.28 -1.06 -10.96
CA LEU A 20 -1.87 -1.07 -10.57
C LEU A 20 -1.28 0.35 -10.40
N MET A 21 -1.53 1.25 -11.36
CA MET A 21 -1.00 2.62 -11.34
C MET A 21 -1.60 3.46 -10.20
N HIS A 22 -2.86 3.22 -9.86
CA HIS A 22 -3.54 3.92 -8.76
C HIS A 22 -3.17 3.33 -7.39
N ALA A 23 -3.03 2.01 -7.30
CA ALA A 23 -2.73 1.29 -6.07
C ALA A 23 -1.27 1.44 -5.61
N MET A 24 -0.36 1.90 -6.48
CA MET A 24 1.02 2.21 -6.10
C MET A 24 1.11 3.36 -5.09
N GLY A 25 0.23 4.37 -5.16
CA GLY A 25 0.19 5.49 -4.22
C GLY A 25 -0.01 5.02 -2.76
N PRO A 26 -1.12 4.32 -2.45
CA PRO A 26 -1.34 3.73 -1.12
C PRO A 26 -0.25 2.73 -0.70
N ASN A 27 0.31 1.96 -1.65
CA ASN A 27 1.39 1.02 -1.35
C ASN A 27 2.67 1.74 -0.85
N VAL A 28 3.01 2.91 -1.40
CA VAL A 28 4.14 3.73 -0.92
C VAL A 28 3.79 4.47 0.37
N ALA A 29 2.57 4.98 0.49
CA ALA A 29 2.09 5.65 1.70
C ALA A 29 2.15 4.72 2.93
N GLY A 30 1.82 3.44 2.78
CA GLY A 30 1.91 2.46 3.87
C GLY A 30 3.35 2.25 4.38
N VAL A 31 4.35 2.27 3.48
CA VAL A 31 5.77 2.14 3.88
C VAL A 31 6.22 3.37 4.68
N LEU A 32 5.88 4.57 4.21
CA LEU A 32 6.18 5.81 4.93
C LEU A 32 5.45 5.86 6.29
N GLY A 33 4.17 5.50 6.31
CA GLY A 33 3.38 5.44 7.55
C GLY A 33 3.96 4.48 8.57
N SER A 34 4.49 3.34 8.12
CA SER A 34 5.15 2.36 8.99
C SER A 34 6.44 2.92 9.61
N ALA A 35 7.23 3.65 8.83
CA ALA A 35 8.44 4.32 9.33
C ALA A 35 8.12 5.42 10.34
N VAL A 36 7.08 6.23 10.08
CA VAL A 36 6.61 7.27 11.00
C VAL A 36 6.10 6.65 12.30
N ALA A 37 5.26 5.61 12.21
CA ALA A 37 4.74 4.91 13.38
C ALA A 37 5.87 4.31 14.22
N ALA A 38 6.87 3.68 13.58
CA ALA A 38 8.05 3.16 14.27
C ALA A 38 8.85 4.27 14.97
N GLY A 39 9.03 5.42 14.31
CA GLY A 39 9.70 6.58 14.90
C GLY A 39 8.97 7.13 16.13
N ILE A 40 7.65 7.22 16.09
CA ILE A 40 6.84 7.64 17.24
C ILE A 40 6.95 6.64 18.39
N LEU A 41 6.85 5.34 18.10
CA LEU A 41 6.96 4.32 19.14
C LEU A 41 8.35 4.33 19.81
N LEU A 42 9.42 4.50 19.04
CA LEU A 42 10.77 4.66 19.57
C LEU A 42 10.87 5.92 20.43
N ALA A 43 10.30 7.05 20.02
CA ALA A 43 10.33 8.28 20.80
C ALA A 43 9.55 8.21 22.12
N LEU A 44 8.54 7.32 22.21
CA LEU A 44 7.72 7.16 23.41
C LEU A 44 8.25 6.11 24.39
N VAL A 45 8.94 5.08 23.89
CA VAL A 45 9.35 3.90 24.67
C VAL A 45 10.87 3.76 24.81
N GLY A 46 11.65 4.30 23.87
CA GLY A 46 13.11 4.28 23.88
C GLY A 46 13.70 5.44 24.68
#